data_AF-L7JSW7-F1
#
_entry.id   AF-L7JSW7-F1
#
_cell.length_a   1.000
_cell.length_b   1.000
_cell.length_c   1.000
_cell.angle_alpha   90.00
_cell.angle_beta   90.00
_cell.angle_gamma   90.00
#
_symmetry.space_group_name_H-M   'P 1'
#
loop_
_entity.id
_entity.type
_entity.pdbx_description
1 polymer ?
#
loop_
_entity_poly.entity_id
_entity_poly.type
_entity_poly.pdbx_seq_one_letter_code
_entity_poly.pdbx_strand_id
1 'polypeptide(L)'
;MFLLYISYILADSFYIQNVSTKKFLAKSKANEEIVLIDDIKEASEFSLKPSEKINEEYIQADDMTLTVEMEESKRDHNASLPIYFDKEKQTEDQLFLIVQRPKGEVRLMIKDMCLSVDIDHEKLIAAQCLDNDINNLFKLLDAQGETDNKPPINIAKLEALKEAAQVSPKLREKIGMDYLDSLG
;
A
#
# COMPACT_ATOMS: atom_id res chain seq x y z
N MET A 1 -5.63 29.10 -8.01
CA MET A 1 -5.40 28.06 -6.98
C MET A 1 -6.43 26.97 -7.24
N PHE A 2 -6.08 25.96 -8.03
CA PHE A 2 -7.02 24.91 -8.43
C PHE A 2 -6.63 23.62 -7.72
N LEU A 3 -7.47 23.23 -6.76
CA LEU A 3 -7.47 21.94 -6.09
C LEU A 3 -8.01 20.91 -7.09
N LEU A 4 -7.16 19.98 -7.52
CA LEU A 4 -7.63 18.73 -8.11
C LEU A 4 -8.17 17.88 -6.94
N TYR A 5 -9.47 18.02 -6.69
CA TYR A 5 -10.26 16.97 -6.07
C TYR A 5 -10.20 15.77 -7.03
N ILE A 6 -9.27 14.85 -6.78
CA ILE A 6 -9.53 13.46 -7.15
C ILE A 6 -10.65 13.05 -6.21
N SER A 7 -11.88 13.11 -6.71
CA SER A 7 -13.07 12.56 -6.08
C SER A 7 -12.69 11.21 -5.46
N TYR A 8 -12.73 11.06 -4.14
CA TYR A 8 -13.87 10.43 -3.45
C TYR A 8 -14.58 9.42 -4.36
N ILE A 9 -13.89 8.36 -4.75
CA ILE A 9 -14.47 7.20 -5.41
C ILE A 9 -13.88 6.01 -4.68
N LEU A 10 -14.70 5.49 -3.74
CA LEU A 10 -14.61 4.19 -3.07
C LEU A 10 -13.38 4.08 -2.12
N ALA A 11 -13.50 3.91 -0.80
CA ALA A 11 -14.08 2.74 -0.14
C ALA A 11 -13.82 1.40 -0.86
N ASP A 12 -12.80 1.32 -1.72
CA ASP A 12 -12.43 0.06 -2.34
C ASP A 12 -11.73 -0.77 -1.27
N SER A 13 -12.48 -1.74 -0.74
CA SER A 13 -11.88 -2.80 0.05
C SER A 13 -11.08 -3.70 -0.87
N PHE A 14 -9.90 -4.11 -0.42
CA PHE A 14 -9.00 -4.97 -1.18
C PHE A 14 -8.39 -6.05 -0.30
N TYR A 15 -7.99 -7.15 -0.93
CA TYR A 15 -7.15 -8.17 -0.33
C TYR A 15 -5.68 -7.87 -0.66
N ILE A 16 -4.80 -8.09 0.31
CA ILE A 16 -3.36 -7.94 0.12
C ILE A 16 -2.74 -9.33 -0.02
N GLN A 17 -2.15 -9.62 -1.18
CA GLN A 17 -1.43 -10.86 -1.45
C GLN A 17 0.07 -10.59 -1.54
N ASN A 18 0.89 -11.37 -0.83
CA ASN A 18 2.33 -11.32 -1.01
C ASN A 18 2.75 -11.99 -2.33
N VAL A 19 3.65 -11.35 -3.09
CA VAL A 19 4.07 -11.85 -4.40
C VAL A 19 4.93 -13.10 -4.28
N SER A 20 5.78 -13.20 -3.25
CA SER A 20 6.70 -14.32 -3.04
C SER A 20 5.95 -15.59 -2.62
N THR A 21 5.19 -15.50 -1.51
CA THR A 21 4.52 -16.65 -0.92
C THR A 21 3.18 -16.99 -1.56
N LYS A 22 2.59 -16.06 -2.34
CA LYS A 22 1.21 -16.12 -2.86
C LYS A 22 0.13 -16.16 -1.77
N LYS A 23 0.51 -16.02 -0.51
CA LYS A 23 -0.41 -15.97 0.63
C LYS A 23 -1.04 -14.59 0.78
N PHE A 24 -2.25 -14.57 1.32
CA PHE A 24 -3.02 -13.38 1.64
C PHE A 24 -2.80 -12.98 3.10
N LEU A 25 -2.85 -11.68 3.36
CA LEU A 25 -2.86 -11.18 4.72
C LEU A 25 -4.27 -11.34 5.30
N ALA A 26 -4.33 -11.87 6.51
CA ALA A 26 -5.54 -11.92 7.31
C ALA A 26 -5.24 -11.50 8.74
N LYS A 27 -6.23 -10.90 9.39
CA LYS A 27 -6.24 -10.68 10.82
C LYS A 27 -6.52 -12.01 11.51
N SER A 28 -5.67 -12.37 12.46
CA SER A 28 -5.87 -13.56 13.27
C SER A 28 -7.16 -13.48 14.06
N LYS A 29 -7.87 -14.60 14.16
CA LYS A 29 -9.09 -14.72 14.99
C LYS A 29 -8.78 -14.87 16.48
N ALA A 30 -7.53 -15.22 16.82
CA ALA A 30 -7.12 -15.55 18.19
C ALA A 30 -6.36 -14.42 18.89
N ASN A 31 -5.70 -13.54 18.14
CA ASN A 31 -4.89 -12.43 18.63
C ASN A 31 -4.91 -11.27 17.63
N GLU A 32 -4.46 -10.07 18.04
CA GLU A 32 -4.41 -8.86 17.19
C GLU A 32 -3.24 -8.89 16.17
N GLU A 33 -2.76 -10.09 15.83
CA GLU A 33 -1.67 -10.30 14.89
C GLU A 33 -2.17 -10.49 13.45
N ILE A 34 -1.26 -10.29 12.50
CA ILE A 34 -1.48 -10.58 11.09
C ILE A 34 -0.91 -11.95 10.77
N VAL A 35 -1.70 -12.76 10.08
CA VAL A 35 -1.33 -14.09 9.62
C VAL A 35 -1.35 -14.15 8.10
N LEU A 36 -0.53 -15.04 7.56
CA LEU A 36 -0.50 -15.35 6.13
C LEU A 36 -1.30 -16.62 5.87
N ILE A 37 -2.24 -16.55 4.94
CA ILE A 37 -3.17 -17.64 4.64
C ILE A 37 -3.24 -17.92 3.14
N ASP A 38 -3.62 -19.13 2.74
CA ASP A 38 -3.63 -19.52 1.33
C ASP A 38 -4.95 -19.18 0.60
N ASP A 39 -6.09 -19.22 1.30
CA ASP A 39 -7.42 -18.99 0.69
C ASP A 39 -7.87 -17.53 0.83
N ILE A 40 -8.13 -16.87 -0.29
CA ILE A 40 -8.66 -15.50 -0.35
C ILE A 40 -9.97 -15.34 0.42
N LYS A 41 -10.78 -16.40 0.57
CA LYS A 41 -12.04 -16.36 1.32
C LYS A 41 -11.85 -16.20 2.83
N GLU A 42 -10.68 -16.57 3.34
CA GLU A 42 -10.32 -16.39 4.73
C GLU A 42 -9.54 -15.08 4.95
N ALA A 43 -9.24 -14.34 3.88
CA ALA A 43 -8.45 -13.13 3.92
C ALA A 43 -9.21 -11.96 4.54
N SER A 44 -8.46 -11.04 5.13
CA SER A 44 -9.05 -9.79 5.60
C SER A 44 -9.20 -8.81 4.46
N GLU A 45 -10.33 -8.12 4.45
CA GLU A 45 -10.54 -6.95 3.62
C GLU A 45 -9.84 -5.75 4.27
N PHE A 46 -9.06 -5.04 3.47
CA PHE A 46 -8.34 -3.85 3.86
C PHE A 46 -8.92 -2.63 3.16
N SER A 47 -8.79 -1.46 3.77
CA SER A 47 -9.11 -0.17 3.15
C SER A 47 -8.01 0.85 3.46
N LEU A 48 -7.84 1.82 2.57
CA LEU A 48 -6.99 2.98 2.80
C LEU A 48 -7.80 4.08 3.48
N LYS A 49 -7.28 4.65 4.56
CA LYS A 49 -7.81 5.88 5.14
C LYS A 49 -6.83 7.03 4.93
N PRO A 50 -7.33 8.20 4.52
CA PRO A 50 -6.48 9.36 4.31
C PRO A 50 -5.86 9.83 5.62
N SER A 51 -4.66 10.38 5.52
CA SER A 51 -3.99 11.10 6.61
C SER A 51 -3.84 12.60 6.28
N GLU A 52 -3.38 13.38 7.25
CA GLU A 52 -3.00 14.78 7.01
C GLU A 52 -1.67 14.90 6.24
N LYS A 53 -0.89 13.81 6.14
CA LYS A 53 0.36 13.77 5.39
C LYS A 53 0.10 13.45 3.92
N ILE A 54 0.85 14.13 3.06
CA ILE A 54 0.72 13.97 1.61
C ILE A 54 1.24 12.60 1.20
N ASN A 55 0.43 11.83 0.47
CA ASN A 55 0.74 10.51 -0.08
C ASN A 55 1.00 9.41 0.95
N GLU A 56 0.66 9.64 2.22
CA GLU A 56 0.73 8.63 3.27
C GLU A 56 -0.69 8.31 3.74
N GLU A 57 -1.01 7.02 3.78
CA GLU A 57 -2.35 6.52 4.09
C GLU A 57 -2.25 5.53 5.26
N TYR A 58 -3.33 5.44 6.04
CA TYR A 58 -3.51 4.35 7.00
C TYR A 58 -4.06 3.13 6.29
N ILE A 59 -3.49 1.96 6.55
CA ILE A 59 -4.03 0.69 6.07
C ILE A 59 -4.86 0.08 7.19
N GLN A 60 -6.16 -0.10 6.98
CA GLN A 60 -7.08 -0.61 7.99
C GLN A 60 -7.74 -1.92 7.57
N ALA A 61 -7.88 -2.85 8.50
CA ALA A 61 -8.77 -4.00 8.39
C ALA A 61 -9.75 -3.97 9.56
N ASP A 62 -11.05 -4.04 9.26
CA ASP A 62 -12.13 -3.70 10.20
C ASP A 62 -11.91 -2.28 10.79
N ASP A 63 -12.05 -2.15 12.12
CA ASP A 63 -11.80 -0.94 12.91
C ASP A 63 -10.36 -0.87 13.46
N MET A 64 -9.40 -1.60 12.88
CA MET A 64 -8.01 -1.64 13.35
C MET A 64 -7.02 -1.21 12.27
N THR A 65 -5.95 -0.54 12.68
CA THR A 65 -4.94 0.04 11.79
C THR A 65 -3.65 -0.77 11.85
N LEU A 66 -3.07 -1.04 10.69
CA LEU A 66 -1.76 -1.67 10.57
C LEU A 66 -0.70 -0.77 11.23
N THR A 67 0.07 -1.32 12.16
CA THR A 67 1.04 -0.57 12.97
C THR A 67 2.36 -1.31 13.05
N VAL A 68 3.47 -0.56 13.03
CA VAL A 68 4.81 -1.10 13.24
C VAL A 68 5.31 -0.74 14.63
N GLU A 69 5.79 -1.73 15.38
CA GLU A 69 6.34 -1.51 16.72
C GLU A 69 7.72 -0.84 16.64
N MET A 70 7.75 0.49 16.65
CA MET A 70 8.99 1.26 16.68
C MET A 70 9.37 1.57 18.13
N GLU A 71 10.08 0.68 18.81
CA GLU A 71 10.69 1.05 20.10
C GLU A 71 11.68 2.22 19.87
N GLU A 72 11.52 3.33 20.62
CA GLU A 72 12.38 4.52 20.52
C GLU A 72 13.88 4.22 20.67
N SER A 73 14.23 3.09 21.29
CA SER A 73 15.58 2.64 21.61
C SER A 73 16.19 1.66 20.58
N LYS A 74 15.42 1.15 19.62
CA LYS A 74 15.86 0.16 18.62
C LYS A 74 15.77 0.70 17.20
N ARG A 75 16.46 1.81 16.92
CA ARG A 75 16.78 2.21 15.53
C ARG A 75 18.04 1.52 15.04
N ASP A 76 18.15 0.21 15.25
CA ASP A 76 19.12 -0.56 14.50
C ASP A 76 18.54 -0.75 13.10
N HIS A 77 19.11 -0.06 12.11
CA HIS A 77 18.61 -0.02 10.72
C HIS A 77 18.55 -1.39 10.01
N ASN A 78 18.99 -2.46 10.68
CA ASN A 78 19.00 -3.83 10.19
C ASN A 78 18.04 -4.77 10.93
N ALA A 79 17.36 -4.32 11.99
CA ALA A 79 16.43 -5.16 12.74
C ALA A 79 15.05 -5.16 12.06
N SER A 80 14.54 -6.34 11.74
CA SER A 80 13.14 -6.51 11.34
C SER A 80 12.23 -6.19 12.52
N LEU A 81 11.26 -5.30 12.33
CA LEU A 81 10.29 -4.90 13.36
C LEU A 81 8.97 -5.65 13.16
N PRO A 82 8.28 -6.02 14.25
CA PRO A 82 6.98 -6.69 14.15
C PRO A 82 5.90 -5.73 13.69
N ILE A 83 4.87 -6.30 13.06
CA ILE A 83 3.68 -5.59 12.58
C ILE A 83 2.45 -6.21 13.22
N TYR A 84 1.54 -5.36 13.68
CA TYR A 84 0.32 -5.76 14.38
C TYR A 84 -0.83 -4.82 14.04
N PHE A 85 -2.03 -5.19 14.48
CA PHE A 85 -3.20 -4.33 14.40
C PHE A 85 -3.39 -3.55 15.69
N ASP A 86 -3.59 -2.24 15.58
CA ASP A 86 -3.83 -1.37 16.72
C ASP A 86 -5.15 -0.60 16.56
N LYS A 87 -5.85 -0.38 17.67
CA LYS A 87 -7.05 0.46 17.78
C LYS A 87 -6.73 1.87 18.26
N GLU A 88 -5.54 2.09 18.81
CA GLU A 88 -5.13 3.37 19.37
C GLU A 88 -4.82 4.44 18.31
N LYS A 89 -4.53 5.66 18.80
CA LYS A 89 -4.49 6.90 18.02
C LYS A 89 -3.58 6.80 16.79
N GLN A 90 -4.08 7.35 15.70
CA GLN A 90 -3.34 7.68 14.48
C GLN A 90 -1.95 8.29 14.78
N THR A 91 -0.90 7.48 14.68
CA THR A 91 0.50 7.90 14.82
C THR A 91 1.25 7.79 13.49
N GLU A 92 2.49 8.30 13.46
CA GLU A 92 3.38 8.11 12.30
C GLU A 92 3.78 6.66 12.09
N ASP A 93 3.66 5.79 13.09
CA ASP A 93 4.00 4.37 13.02
C ASP A 93 2.90 3.53 12.36
N GLN A 94 1.87 4.20 11.84
CA GLN A 94 0.72 3.64 11.13
C GLN A 94 0.58 4.20 9.71
N LEU A 95 1.48 5.10 9.30
CA LEU A 95 1.43 5.78 8.02
C LEU A 95 2.26 5.05 6.99
N PHE A 96 1.58 4.62 5.93
CA PHE A 96 2.20 3.90 4.83
C PHE A 96 2.18 4.72 3.54
N LEU A 97 3.34 4.83 2.91
CA LEU A 97 3.47 5.25 1.52
C LEU A 97 3.32 4.02 0.63
N ILE A 98 2.42 4.11 -0.36
CA ILE A 98 2.18 3.03 -1.32
C ILE A 98 2.87 3.36 -2.63
N VAL A 99 3.86 2.54 -3.00
CA VAL A 99 4.65 2.74 -4.22
C VAL A 99 4.30 1.65 -5.23
N GLN A 100 3.68 2.04 -6.33
CA GLN A 100 3.37 1.13 -7.43
C GLN A 100 4.62 0.82 -8.26
N ARG A 101 4.77 -0.43 -8.69
CA ARG A 101 5.86 -0.93 -9.55
C ARG A 101 5.33 -1.20 -10.97
N PRO A 102 6.21 -1.21 -12.00
CA PRO A 102 5.80 -1.33 -13.40
C PRO A 102 4.98 -2.58 -13.75
N LYS A 103 5.05 -3.64 -12.95
CA LYS A 103 4.31 -4.90 -13.15
C LYS A 103 2.96 -4.95 -12.44
N GLY A 104 2.49 -3.84 -11.88
CA GLY A 104 1.24 -3.76 -11.10
C GLY A 104 1.37 -4.27 -9.66
N GLU A 105 2.58 -4.61 -9.23
CA GLU A 105 2.91 -4.91 -7.84
C GLU A 105 3.03 -3.60 -7.06
N VAL A 106 2.83 -3.65 -5.75
CA VAL A 106 3.00 -2.50 -4.86
C VAL A 106 4.00 -2.83 -3.76
N ARG A 107 4.64 -1.78 -3.27
CA ARG A 107 5.46 -1.79 -2.06
C ARG A 107 4.81 -0.87 -1.05
N LEU A 108 4.61 -1.39 0.16
CA LEU A 108 4.03 -0.66 1.28
C LEU A 108 5.19 -0.22 2.18
N MET A 109 5.46 1.08 2.22
CA MET A 109 6.60 1.66 2.91
C MET A 109 6.15 2.43 4.12
N ILE A 110 6.91 2.38 5.21
CA ILE A 110 6.68 3.14 6.42
C ILE A 110 8.00 3.71 6.90
N LYS A 111 8.10 5.05 6.90
CA LYS A 111 9.38 5.77 7.02
C LYS A 111 10.38 5.22 5.99
N ASP A 112 11.50 4.67 6.45
CA ASP A 112 12.56 4.11 5.59
C ASP A 112 12.49 2.56 5.44
N MET A 113 11.42 1.95 5.95
CA MET A 113 11.22 0.49 5.92
C MET A 113 10.08 0.09 4.99
N CYS A 114 10.09 -1.18 4.62
CA CYS A 114 9.10 -1.83 3.81
C CYS A 114 8.40 -2.92 4.61
N LEU A 115 7.10 -3.03 4.39
CA LEU A 115 6.37 -4.25 4.67
C LEU A 115 7.05 -5.40 3.92
N SER A 116 7.34 -6.49 4.62
CA SER A 116 7.94 -7.69 4.04
C SER A 116 7.45 -8.94 4.77
N VAL A 117 7.68 -10.10 4.16
CA VAL A 117 7.41 -11.40 4.77
C VAL A 117 8.73 -12.04 5.16
N ASP A 118 8.86 -12.35 6.45
CA ASP A 118 9.88 -13.26 6.94
C ASP A 118 9.49 -14.68 6.54
N ILE A 119 10.18 -15.23 5.54
CA ILE A 119 9.89 -16.57 4.99
C ILE A 119 10.15 -17.66 6.04
N ASP A 120 11.17 -17.50 6.87
CA ASP A 120 11.60 -18.55 7.80
C ASP A 120 10.58 -18.75 8.93
N HIS A 121 9.89 -17.67 9.31
CA HIS A 121 8.89 -17.67 10.37
C HIS A 121 7.45 -17.49 9.87
N GLU A 122 7.25 -17.29 8.57
CA GLU A 122 5.98 -16.93 7.91
C GLU A 122 5.24 -15.76 8.57
N LYS A 123 5.98 -14.70 8.94
CA LYS A 123 5.43 -13.52 9.62
C LYS A 123 5.57 -12.26 8.78
N LEU A 124 4.61 -11.36 8.95
CA LEU A 124 4.72 -10.02 8.39
C LEU A 124 5.63 -9.16 9.28
N ILE A 125 6.59 -8.49 8.67
CA ILE A 125 7.61 -7.67 9.35
C ILE A 125 7.81 -6.36 8.60
N ALA A 126 8.31 -5.34 9.29
CA ALA A 126 8.88 -4.17 8.65
C ALA A 126 10.39 -4.34 8.60
N ALA A 127 10.98 -4.26 7.41
CA ALA A 127 12.42 -4.44 7.19
C ALA A 127 12.95 -3.38 6.22
N GLN A 128 14.27 -3.31 6.04
CA GLN A 128 14.85 -2.39 5.07
C GLN A 128 14.31 -2.65 3.65
N CYS A 129 13.95 -1.57 2.95
CA CYS A 129 13.50 -1.67 1.57
C CYS A 129 14.64 -2.07 0.63
N LEU A 130 14.57 -3.28 0.07
CA LEU A 130 15.49 -3.76 -0.97
C LEU A 130 14.75 -3.88 -2.31
N ASP A 131 15.27 -3.25 -3.35
CA ASP A 131 14.57 -3.14 -4.63
C ASP A 131 14.28 -4.48 -5.32
N ASN A 132 15.14 -5.46 -5.05
CA ASN A 132 15.14 -6.81 -5.59
C ASN A 132 14.54 -7.86 -4.63
N ASP A 133 14.09 -7.46 -3.44
CA ASP A 133 13.46 -8.38 -2.50
C ASP A 133 11.98 -8.57 -2.84
N ILE A 134 11.66 -9.72 -3.42
CA ILE A 134 10.29 -10.09 -3.80
C ILE A 134 9.35 -10.24 -2.59
N ASN A 135 9.89 -10.42 -1.38
CA ASN A 135 9.09 -10.54 -0.17
C ASN A 135 8.47 -9.22 0.26
N ASN A 136 9.00 -8.07 -0.21
CA ASN A 136 8.42 -6.76 0.02
C ASN A 136 7.44 -6.29 -1.08
N LEU A 137 7.11 -7.17 -2.02
CA LEU A 137 6.18 -6.90 -3.10
C LEU A 137 4.84 -7.57 -2.83
N PHE A 138 3.77 -6.80 -3.03
CA PHE A 138 2.39 -7.23 -2.81
C PHE A 138 1.53 -6.93 -4.03
N LYS A 139 0.40 -7.62 -4.14
CA LYS A 139 -0.69 -7.29 -5.05
C LYS A 139 -1.89 -6.87 -4.22
N LEU A 140 -2.54 -5.80 -4.64
CA LEU A 140 -3.83 -5.38 -4.10
C LEU A 140 -4.91 -5.91 -5.06
N LEU A 141 -5.80 -6.76 -4.55
CA LEU A 141 -6.89 -7.35 -5.33
C LEU A 141 -8.21 -6.77 -4.85
N ASP A 142 -9.03 -6.25 -5.76
CA ASP A 142 -10.33 -5.68 -5.42
C ASP A 142 -11.24 -6.74 -4.76
N ALA A 143 -11.79 -6.43 -3.59
CA ALA A 143 -12.67 -7.36 -2.86
C ALA A 143 -14.08 -7.40 -3.44
N GLN A 144 -14.51 -6.31 -4.09
CA GLN A 144 -15.69 -6.29 -4.95
C GLN A 144 -15.33 -7.00 -6.25
N GLY A 145 -15.47 -8.33 -6.26
CA GLY A 145 -15.03 -9.21 -7.35
C GLY A 145 -15.31 -8.65 -8.74
N GLU A 146 -14.34 -8.84 -9.65
CA GLU A 146 -14.28 -8.37 -11.04
C GLU A 146 -15.60 -7.78 -11.56
N THR A 147 -15.88 -6.53 -11.20
CA THR A 147 -16.73 -5.71 -12.05
C THR A 147 -15.80 -5.16 -13.13
N ASP A 148 -16.00 -5.63 -14.35
CA ASP A 148 -15.39 -5.18 -15.61
C ASP A 148 -15.63 -3.68 -15.92
N ASN A 149 -15.71 -2.82 -14.92
CA ASN A 149 -15.96 -1.39 -15.04
C ASN A 149 -15.03 -0.59 -14.14
N LYS A 150 -13.70 -0.74 -14.34
CA LYS A 150 -12.86 0.46 -14.18
C LYS A 150 -13.39 1.48 -15.19
N PRO A 151 -13.80 2.70 -14.77
CA PRO A 151 -14.28 3.68 -15.72
C PRO A 151 -13.20 3.89 -16.78
N PRO A 152 -13.52 3.82 -18.08
CA PRO A 152 -12.52 3.94 -19.13
C PRO A 152 -11.76 5.24 -18.91
N ILE A 153 -10.43 5.14 -18.84
CA ILE A 153 -9.56 6.31 -18.72
C ILE A 153 -9.95 7.26 -19.84
N ASN A 154 -10.44 8.45 -19.46
CA ASN A 154 -10.85 9.44 -20.44
C ASN A 154 -9.58 9.95 -21.14
N ILE A 155 -9.35 9.45 -22.36
CA ILE A 155 -8.13 9.68 -23.14
C ILE A 155 -7.85 11.18 -23.30
N ALA A 156 -8.88 11.99 -23.51
CA ALA A 156 -8.73 13.44 -23.64
C ALA A 156 -8.24 14.10 -22.33
N LYS A 157 -8.63 13.58 -21.16
CA LYS A 157 -8.11 14.05 -19.87
C LYS A 157 -6.68 13.56 -19.62
N LEU A 158 -6.34 12.34 -20.03
CA LEU A 158 -4.98 11.81 -19.93
C LEU A 158 -4.01 12.60 -20.81
N GLU A 159 -4.38 12.88 -22.06
CA GLU A 159 -3.59 13.71 -22.98
C GLU A 159 -3.41 15.14 -22.45
N ALA A 160 -4.47 15.76 -21.93
CA ALA A 160 -4.37 17.09 -21.31
C ALA A 160 -3.43 17.12 -20.08
N LEU A 161 -3.40 16.03 -19.29
CA LEU A 161 -2.47 15.89 -18.18
C LEU A 161 -1.03 15.68 -18.65
N LYS A 162 -0.81 14.92 -19.73
CA LYS A 162 0.51 14.76 -20.37
C LYS A 162 1.03 16.10 -20.90
N GLU A 163 0.21 16.86 -21.61
CA GLU A 163 0.58 18.19 -22.11
C GLU A 163 0.90 19.17 -20.97
N ALA A 164 0.06 19.21 -19.93
CA ALA A 164 0.30 20.06 -18.76
C ALA A 164 1.56 19.66 -17.98
N ALA A 165 1.89 18.38 -17.93
CA ALA A 165 3.12 17.87 -17.33
C ALA A 165 4.38 18.20 -18.16
N GLN A 166 4.28 18.27 -19.49
CA GLN A 166 5.41 18.65 -20.36
C GLN A 166 5.88 20.09 -20.13
N VAL A 167 4.95 21.01 -19.84
CA VAL A 167 5.26 22.44 -19.63
C VAL A 167 5.58 22.81 -18.17
N SER A 168 5.43 21.89 -17.23
CA SER A 168 5.67 22.15 -15.80
C SER A 168 6.57 21.08 -15.18
N PRO A 169 7.87 21.38 -14.96
CA PRO A 169 8.82 20.45 -14.35
C PRO A 169 8.38 19.89 -13.00
N LYS A 170 7.64 20.71 -12.21
CA LYS A 170 7.11 20.29 -10.90
C LYS A 170 5.90 19.36 -11.00
N LEU A 171 5.08 19.46 -12.06
CA LEU A 171 4.00 18.51 -12.30
C LEU A 171 4.56 17.17 -12.80
N ARG A 172 5.60 17.23 -13.63
CA ARG A 172 6.29 16.08 -14.19
C ARG A 172 6.87 15.15 -13.12
N GLU A 173 7.48 15.75 -12.10
CA GLU A 173 8.04 15.04 -10.93
C GLU A 173 6.94 14.49 -10.02
N LYS A 174 5.83 15.22 -9.84
CA LYS A 174 4.73 14.82 -8.95
C LYS A 174 3.79 13.75 -9.51
N ILE A 175 3.61 13.68 -10.82
CA ILE A 175 2.71 12.71 -11.46
C ILE A 175 3.46 11.42 -11.86
N GLY A 176 4.79 11.44 -11.83
CA GLY A 176 5.61 10.31 -12.27
C GLY A 176 5.36 10.02 -13.75
N MET A 177 5.98 10.80 -14.64
CA MET A 177 5.68 10.70 -16.08
C MET A 177 5.84 9.30 -16.68
N ASP A 178 6.69 8.46 -16.09
CA ASP A 178 6.86 7.05 -16.47
C ASP A 178 5.56 6.23 -16.30
N TYR A 179 4.70 6.60 -15.34
CA TYR A 179 3.40 5.97 -15.10
C TYR A 179 2.36 6.41 -16.13
N LEU A 180 2.31 7.71 -16.48
CA LEU A 180 1.41 8.23 -17.52
C LEU A 180 1.74 7.70 -18.91
N ASP A 181 3.02 7.53 -19.24
CA ASP A 181 3.46 6.96 -20.53
C ASP A 181 3.16 5.47 -20.62
N SER A 182 3.08 4.74 -19.50
CA SER A 182 2.71 3.32 -19.47
C SER A 182 1.21 3.04 -19.67
N LEU A 183 0.36 4.05 -19.47
CA LEU A 183 -1.10 3.96 -19.59
C LEU A 183 -1.62 4.24 -21.02
N GLY A 184 -0.74 4.54 -21.97
CA GLY A 184 -1.06 4.77 -23.39
C GLY A 184 0.02 5.52 -24.14
#